data_AF-A0A8S2UWN2-F1
#
_entry.id   AF-A0A8S2UWN2-F1
#
_cell.length_a   1.000
_cell.length_b   1.000
_cell.length_c   1.000
_cell.angle_alpha   90.00
_cell.angle_beta   90.00
_cell.angle_gamma   90.00
#
_symmetry.space_group_name_H-M   'P 1'
#
loop_
_entity.id
_entity.type
_entity.pdbx_description
1 polymer ?
#
loop_
_entity_poly.entity_id
_entity_poly.type
_entity_poly.pdbx_seq_one_letter_code
_entity_poly.pdbx_strand_id
1 'polypeptide(L)' 'GHNAIQERYLVIKPKRVVRHKSYNSNGKNIHDIALIELEQAVSFNDSRIGFACLPLNHVNQGESYPPIGKETYDYHNKIQ' A
#
# COMPACT_ATOMS: atom_id res chain seq x y z
N GLY A 1 -7.45 -18.96 36.11
CA GLY A 1 -8.34 -18.12 35.28
C GLY A 1 -7.73 -18.03 33.90
N HIS A 2 -8.51 -18.28 32.86
CA HIS A 2 -8.03 -18.58 31.51
C HIS A 2 -7.29 -17.39 30.88
N ASN A 3 -6.05 -17.64 30.43
CA ASN A 3 -5.25 -16.72 29.62
C ASN A 3 -5.93 -16.55 28.25
N ALA A 4 -6.56 -15.40 28.00
CA ALA A 4 -7.02 -15.03 26.67
C ALA A 4 -5.86 -14.39 25.90
N ILE A 5 -5.39 -15.05 24.84
CA ILE A 5 -4.51 -14.43 23.85
C ILE A 5 -5.37 -13.36 23.16
N GLN A 6 -5.06 -12.09 23.38
CA GLN A 6 -5.79 -10.99 22.76
C GLN A 6 -5.39 -10.91 21.28
N GLU A 7 -6.27 -11.35 20.38
CA GLU A 7 -6.04 -11.32 18.94
C GLU A 7 -5.79 -9.87 18.46
N ARG A 8 -4.61 -9.60 17.87
CA ARG A 8 -4.18 -8.26 17.42
C ARG A 8 -4.31 -8.05 15.91
N TYR A 9 -5.05 -8.91 15.24
CA TYR A 9 -5.21 -8.89 13.78
C TYR A 9 -6.66 -8.62 13.40
N LEU A 10 -6.83 -7.99 12.25
CA LEU A 10 -8.12 -7.85 11.58
C LEU A 10 -8.12 -8.78 10.37
N VAL A 11 -8.97 -9.81 10.37
CA VAL A 11 -9.13 -10.72 9.22
C VAL A 11 -10.32 -10.27 8.39
N ILE A 12 -10.09 -10.00 7.11
CA ILE A 12 -11.14 -9.63 6.15
C ILE A 12 -11.01 -10.51 4.91
N LYS A 13 -12.15 -10.97 4.41
CA LYS A 13 -12.21 -11.76 3.18
C LYS A 13 -12.06 -10.86 1.95
N PRO A 14 -11.42 -11.35 0.87
CA PRO A 14 -11.41 -10.67 -0.40
C PRO A 14 -12.79 -10.77 -1.06
N LYS A 15 -13.33 -9.63 -1.49
CA LYS A 15 -14.55 -9.57 -2.30
C LYS A 15 -14.27 -9.92 -3.76
N ARG A 16 -13.19 -9.39 -4.33
CA ARG A 16 -12.71 -9.74 -5.67
C ARG A 16 -11.23 -9.42 -5.86
N VAL A 17 -10.66 -10.05 -6.88
CA VAL A 17 -9.28 -9.81 -7.34
C VAL A 17 -9.33 -9.23 -8.76
N VAL A 18 -8.62 -8.13 -8.99
CA VAL A 18 -8.48 -7.49 -10.30
C VAL A 18 -7.02 -7.57 -10.72
N ARG A 19 -6.72 -8.51 -11.62
CA ARG A 19 -5.37 -8.67 -12.20
C ARG A 19 -5.09 -7.58 -13.23
N HIS A 20 -3.84 -7.15 -13.34
CA HIS A 20 -3.45 -6.25 -14.42
C HIS A 20 -3.76 -6.88 -15.79
N LYS A 21 -4.45 -6.16 -16.67
CA LYS A 21 -4.96 -6.70 -17.95
C LYS A 21 -3.86 -7.25 -18.86
N SER A 22 -2.67 -6.65 -18.78
CA SER A 22 -1.49 -7.05 -19.56
C SER A 22 -0.53 -7.96 -18.79
N TYR A 23 -0.94 -8.52 -17.64
CA TYR A 23 -0.10 -9.44 -16.89
C TYR A 23 0.38 -10.59 -17.76
N ASN A 24 1.69 -10.86 -17.74
CA ASN A 24 2.30 -11.93 -18.51
C ASN A 24 3.35 -12.68 -17.68
N SER A 25 3.06 -13.95 -17.40
CA SER A 25 3.91 -14.87 -16.65
C SER A 25 4.94 -15.61 -17.50
N ASN A 26 5.00 -15.37 -18.82
CA ASN A 26 5.93 -16.06 -19.73
C ASN A 26 7.36 -15.54 -19.54
N GLY A 27 8.00 -15.96 -18.44
CA GLY A 27 9.42 -15.84 -18.16
C GLY A 27 9.91 -14.47 -17.64
N LYS A 28 9.08 -13.41 -17.70
CA LYS A 28 9.50 -12.04 -17.35
C LYS A 28 8.64 -11.34 -16.29
N ASN A 29 7.57 -11.98 -15.79
CA ASN A 29 6.63 -11.41 -14.81
C ASN A 29 6.28 -9.95 -15.13
N ILE A 30 5.84 -9.71 -16.36
CA ILE A 30 5.57 -8.35 -16.84
C ILE A 30 4.21 -7.91 -16.29
N HIS A 31 4.14 -6.69 -15.77
CA HIS A 31 2.97 -6.14 -15.11
C HIS A 31 2.46 -7.02 -13.95
N ASP A 32 3.39 -7.55 -13.14
CA ASP A 32 3.10 -8.41 -11.99
C ASP A 32 2.51 -7.62 -10.82
N ILE A 33 1.24 -7.23 -10.97
CA ILE A 33 0.46 -6.51 -9.96
C ILE A 33 -1.03 -6.87 -10.08
N ALA A 34 -1.72 -6.87 -8.93
CA ALA A 34 -3.16 -7.02 -8.85
C ALA A 34 -3.72 -6.16 -7.69
N LEU A 35 -4.99 -5.78 -7.81
CA LEU A 35 -5.75 -5.14 -6.73
C LEU A 35 -6.68 -6.17 -6.08
N ILE A 36 -6.81 -6.10 -4.76
CA ILE A 36 -7.78 -6.90 -3.99
C ILE A 36 -8.79 -5.93 -3.38
N GLU A 37 -10.05 -6.08 -3.73
CA GLU A 37 -11.14 -5.39 -3.05
C GLU A 37 -11.54 -6.21 -1.82
N LEU A 38 -11.66 -5.55 -0.66
CA LEU A 38 -12.08 -6.18 0.59
C LEU A 38 -13.61 -6.25 0.69
N GLU A 39 -14.16 -7.28 1.35
CA GLU A 39 -15.61 -7.39 1.61
C GLU A 39 -16.17 -6.25 2.47
N GLN A 40 -15.33 -5.69 3.35
CA GLN A 40 -15.66 -4.57 4.21
C GLN A 40 -14.52 -3.54 4.21
N ALA A 41 -14.88 -2.26 4.32
CA ALA A 41 -13.90 -1.19 4.46
C ALA A 41 -13.12 -1.34 5.79
N VAL A 42 -11.84 -0.98 5.74
CA VAL A 42 -10.96 -0.93 6.91
C VAL A 42 -10.90 0.51 7.40
N SER A 43 -11.24 0.73 8.67
CA SER A 43 -11.05 2.04 9.30
C SER A 43 -9.58 2.22 9.69
N PHE A 44 -9.06 3.42 9.44
CA PHE A 44 -7.82 3.86 10.06
C PHE A 44 -7.93 3.76 11.58
N ASN A 45 -6.84 3.37 12.23
CA ASN A 45 -6.72 3.52 13.67
C ASN A 45 -5.37 4.16 14.01
N ASP A 46 -5.37 4.96 15.07
CA ASP A 46 -4.28 5.87 15.44
C ASP A 46 -2.93 5.21 15.77
N SER A 47 -2.81 3.89 15.68
CA SER A 47 -1.57 3.21 16.11
C SER A 47 -1.12 2.01 15.29
N ARG A 48 -1.91 1.41 14.39
CA ARG A 48 -1.56 0.12 13.78
C ARG A 48 -1.98 -0.09 12.33
N ILE A 49 -3.01 0.60 11.85
CA ILE A 49 -3.53 0.44 10.50
C ILE A 49 -3.61 1.80 9.81
N GLY A 50 -2.84 1.95 8.72
CA GLY A 50 -2.89 3.09 7.83
C GLY A 50 -2.67 2.66 6.38
N PHE A 51 -3.11 3.49 5.43
CA PHE A 51 -2.87 3.27 4.00
C PHE A 51 -1.53 3.85 3.56
N ALA A 52 -0.85 3.15 2.65
CA ALA A 52 0.31 3.69 1.96
C ALA A 52 -0.13 4.68 0.87
N CYS A 53 0.64 5.75 0.68
CA CYS A 53 0.44 6.66 -0.44
C CYS A 53 0.93 6.01 -1.75
N LEU A 54 0.26 6.34 -2.85
CA LEU A 54 0.79 6.04 -4.18
C LEU A 54 1.92 7.03 -4.51
N PRO A 55 2.99 6.59 -5.19
CA PRO A 55 4.03 7.50 -5.63
C PRO A 55 3.44 8.48 -6.66
N LEU A 56 3.68 9.78 -6.46
CA LEU A 56 3.23 10.81 -7.41
C LEU A 56 4.11 10.85 -8.66
N ASN A 57 5.39 10.49 -8.53
CA ASN A 57 6.38 10.51 -9.58
C ASN A 57 7.23 9.24 -9.52
N HIS A 58 7.95 8.96 -10.62
CA HIS A 58 8.99 7.93 -10.61
C HIS A 58 10.07 8.30 -9.59
N VAL A 59 10.29 7.42 -8.61
CA VAL A 59 11.43 7.55 -7.70
C VAL A 59 12.67 7.12 -8.49
N ASN A 60 13.64 8.02 -8.61
CA ASN A 60 14.90 7.70 -9.26
C ASN A 60 15.64 6.64 -8.42
N GLN A 61 16.23 5.64 -9.09
CA GLN A 61 16.99 4.60 -8.40
C GLN A 61 18.15 5.23 -7.62
N GLY A 62 18.11 5.12 -6.28
CA GLY A 62 19.10 5.69 -5.37
C GLY A 62 18.53 6.65 -4.32
N GLU A 63 17.28 7.11 -4.48
CA GLU A 63 16.61 7.91 -3.46
C GLU A 63 15.91 7.00 -2.44
N SER A 64 16.43 6.97 -1.21
CA SER A 64 15.75 6.31 -0.09
C SER A 64 14.38 6.96 0.11
N TYR A 65 13.32 6.14 0.25
CA TYR A 65 12.04 6.66 0.76
C TYR A 65 12.30 7.40 2.07
N PRO A 66 11.79 8.64 2.23
CA PRO A 66 11.83 9.28 3.54
C PRO A 66 11.03 8.41 4.52
N PRO A 67 11.47 8.30 5.78
CA PRO A 67 10.70 7.58 6.80
C PRO A 67 9.29 8.14 6.85
N ILE A 68 8.31 7.23 6.96
CA ILE A 68 6.88 7.54 7.05
C ILE A 68 6.69 8.62 8.12
N GLY A 69 6.20 9.79 7.73
CA GLY A 69 6.03 10.96 8.62
C GLY A 69 6.87 12.19 8.29
N LYS A 70 7.67 12.20 7.20
CA LYS A 70 8.24 13.44 6.67
C LYS A 70 7.49 13.88 5.42
N GLU A 71 6.77 14.98 5.58
CA GLU A 71 5.90 15.62 4.62
C GLU A 71 6.58 15.76 3.25
N THR A 72 5.80 15.48 2.20
CA THR A 72 6.17 15.73 0.81
C THR A 72 6.55 17.20 0.67
N TYR A 73 7.84 17.49 0.46
CA TYR A 73 8.25 18.83 0.06
C TYR A 73 7.51 19.21 -1.22
N ASP A 74 6.76 20.29 -1.09
CA ASP A 74 6.01 20.95 -2.12
C ASP A 74 6.92 21.33 -3.30
N TYR A 75 6.75 20.65 -4.43
CA TYR A 75 7.48 20.95 -5.67
C TYR A 75 7.02 22.25 -6.34
N HIS A 76 6.08 23.03 -5.76
CA HIS A 76 5.61 24.28 -6.36
C HIS A 76 6.55 25.49 -6.26
N ASN A 77 7.70 25.41 -5.57
CA ASN A 77 8.57 26.58 -5.36
C ASN A 77 9.93 26.55 -6.08
N LYS A 78 9.98 26.04 -7.31
CA LYS A 78 11.14 26.26 -8.20
C LYS A 78 10.74 26.71 -9.60
N ILE A 79 10.00 27.83 -9.68
CA ILE A 79 10.10 28.76 -10.81
C ILE A 79 10.01 30.18 -10.25
N GLN A 80 11.17 30.77 -9.94
CA GLN A 80 11.40 32.21 -9.91
C GLN A 80 12.73 32.46 -10.62
#